data_AF-A7ZBU7-F1
#
_entry.id   AF-A7ZBU7-F1
#
_cell.length_a   1.000
_cell.length_b   1.000
_cell.length_c   1.000
_cell.angle_alpha   90.00
_cell.angle_beta   90.00
_cell.angle_gamma   90.00
#
_symmetry.space_group_name_H-M   'P 1'
#
loop_
_entity.id
_entity.type
_entity.pdbx_description
1 polymer ?
#
loop_
_entity_poly.entity_id
_entity_poly.type
_entity_poly.pdbx_seq_one_letter_code
_entity_poly.pdbx_strand_id
1 'polypeptide(L)'
;MNLSGRYERIHKCCRCCRIYYADYIIDENVMLENLAKNLSQDELDWLLQNHTELCLRVNHHLFEYDDLARSVFFKSKKRGLAVKIYKIAQSFCKSGIDYAFLAIAIHKSLRAKKWCKELLAMAENNIKDGLCLINMLNFIEIKVLCGQKAKNFLQNALIATDFKADFYLDMALELKQIGGFDEFAYKFYKKCIEKNKHDFYLSYAHVFIKDKGELKALGIKPKQKEPKRVVASKEHKSKDEYLSELRDTSDFYKFYDVLDDMAEEFGKQRWILELYKDGEIYAKTAADYAYMASSVMWDFKDKIYAREFLAKAVKLLPDPRETFFVLDILKKLGDKKLMAMACEKLLNLPDPSYMRIASYLKNIDPNLAKECAVKAIENAKTRTEILHAATDILEIFKDKGWAIEIVKSGIIDGVDQI
;
A
#
# COMPACT_ATOMS: atom_id res chain seq x y z
N MET A 1 25.16 6.24 13.15
CA MET A 1 24.09 5.53 12.40
C MET A 1 23.55 6.48 11.34
N ASN A 2 23.58 6.05 10.09
CA ASN A 2 23.44 6.87 8.90
C ASN A 2 21.95 7.07 8.55
N LEU A 3 21.46 8.32 8.58
CA LEU A 3 20.05 8.69 8.33
C LEU A 3 19.71 8.89 6.84
N SER A 4 20.53 8.36 5.93
CA SER A 4 20.41 8.54 4.47
C SER A 4 19.40 7.61 3.77
N GLY A 5 18.49 6.95 4.50
CA GLY A 5 17.54 5.97 3.96
C GLY A 5 16.08 6.41 3.82
N ARG A 6 15.70 7.65 4.19
CA ARG A 6 14.28 8.11 4.21
C ARG A 6 13.80 8.75 2.90
N TYR A 7 14.10 8.17 1.73
CA TYR A 7 13.58 8.67 0.44
C TYR A 7 12.91 7.59 -0.45
N GLU A 8 12.67 6.39 0.06
CA GLU A 8 12.26 5.26 -0.80
C GLU A 8 10.75 5.02 -1.00
N ARG A 9 9.84 5.78 -0.38
CA ARG A 9 8.40 5.63 -0.67
C ARG A 9 7.67 6.97 -0.84
N ILE A 10 8.09 7.75 -1.84
CA ILE A 10 7.23 8.79 -2.39
C ILE A 10 6.00 8.11 -3.01
N HIS A 11 4.84 8.23 -2.36
CA HIS A 11 3.56 7.85 -2.97
C HIS A 11 3.31 8.75 -4.19
N LYS A 12 3.69 8.29 -5.39
CA LYS A 12 3.26 8.89 -6.67
C LYS A 12 1.75 8.70 -6.82
N CYS A 13 0.98 9.59 -6.24
CA CYS A 13 -0.47 9.55 -6.32
C CYS A 13 -0.93 10.15 -7.66
N CYS A 14 -1.25 9.31 -8.65
CA CYS A 14 -1.95 9.67 -9.90
C CYS A 14 -1.19 10.61 -10.88
N ARG A 15 -1.45 10.45 -12.19
CA ARG A 15 -1.04 11.41 -13.27
C ARG A 15 -1.48 12.87 -13.03
N CYS A 16 -2.28 13.12 -12.00
CA CYS A 16 -2.98 14.37 -11.76
C CYS A 16 -2.76 14.96 -10.35
N CYS A 17 -2.07 14.31 -9.41
CA CYS A 17 -1.84 14.86 -8.06
C CYS A 17 -0.35 14.83 -7.70
N ARG A 18 0.29 16.01 -7.70
CA ARG A 18 1.69 16.18 -7.34
C ARG A 18 1.84 16.22 -5.83
N ILE A 19 2.08 15.07 -5.22
CA ILE A 19 2.35 15.05 -3.79
C ILE A 19 3.51 14.14 -3.51
N TYR A 20 4.63 14.77 -3.18
CA TYR A 20 5.74 14.10 -2.53
C TYR A 20 5.40 14.03 -1.04
N TYR A 21 4.68 13.00 -0.62
CA TYR A 21 4.60 12.68 0.81
C TYR A 21 5.87 11.94 1.19
N ALA A 22 6.59 12.51 2.16
CA ALA A 22 7.43 11.72 3.04
C ALA A 22 6.50 10.97 4.00
N ASP A 23 6.85 9.74 4.37
CA ASP A 23 6.19 8.88 5.36
C ASP A 23 6.12 9.57 6.75
N TYR A 24 5.27 10.59 6.92
CA TYR A 24 4.99 11.18 8.23
C TYR A 24 3.51 11.09 8.55
N ILE A 25 3.25 10.56 9.74
CA ILE A 25 1.94 10.44 10.34
C ILE A 25 1.49 11.85 10.71
N ILE A 26 0.40 12.31 10.10
CA ILE A 26 -0.16 13.65 10.36
C ILE A 26 -0.93 13.64 11.68
N ASP A 27 -1.55 12.51 12.01
CA ASP A 27 -2.37 12.30 13.19
C ASP A 27 -2.10 10.92 13.80
N GLU A 28 -1.72 10.90 15.08
CA GLU A 28 -1.57 9.66 15.86
C GLU A 28 -2.93 9.13 16.33
N ASN A 29 -4.00 9.94 16.22
CA ASN A 29 -5.36 9.55 16.53
C ASN A 29 -6.08 9.01 15.28
N VAL A 30 -7.06 8.16 15.52
CA VAL A 30 -7.88 7.56 14.47
C VAL A 30 -8.78 8.64 13.86
N MET A 31 -8.84 8.75 12.52
CA MET A 31 -9.70 9.72 11.78
C MET A 31 -11.13 9.79 12.35
N LEU A 32 -11.70 8.63 12.69
CA LEU A 32 -13.05 8.53 13.25
C LEU A 32 -13.23 9.31 14.56
N GLU A 33 -12.20 9.35 15.41
CA GLU A 33 -12.19 10.13 16.65
C GLU A 33 -12.34 11.63 16.35
N ASN A 34 -11.62 12.14 15.35
CA ASN A 34 -11.71 13.55 15.00
C ASN A 34 -13.03 13.89 14.33
N LEU A 35 -13.58 12.97 13.54
CA LEU A 35 -14.93 13.12 13.00
C LEU A 35 -15.94 13.20 14.15
N ALA A 36 -15.83 12.34 15.17
CA ALA A 36 -16.70 12.37 16.34
C ALA A 36 -16.61 13.69 17.13
N LYS A 37 -15.40 14.19 17.37
CA LYS A 37 -15.19 15.46 18.11
C LYS A 37 -15.72 16.71 17.40
N ASN A 38 -15.84 16.67 16.07
CA ASN A 38 -16.07 17.87 15.26
C ASN A 38 -17.39 17.86 14.46
N LEU A 39 -18.12 16.74 14.44
CA LEU A 39 -19.39 16.60 13.75
C LEU A 39 -20.53 16.39 14.76
N SER A 40 -21.75 16.75 14.36
CA SER A 40 -22.93 16.35 15.13
C SER A 40 -23.12 14.83 15.07
N GLN A 41 -23.79 14.27 16.08
CA GLN A 41 -24.10 12.83 16.12
C GLN A 41 -24.81 12.36 14.85
N ASP A 42 -25.80 13.14 14.36
CA ASP A 42 -26.53 12.83 13.13
C ASP A 42 -25.63 12.80 11.88
N GLU A 43 -24.64 13.69 11.81
CA GLU A 43 -23.68 13.72 10.71
C GLU A 43 -22.72 12.55 10.77
N LEU A 44 -22.23 12.21 11.96
CA LEU A 44 -21.34 11.08 12.20
C LEU A 44 -22.04 9.75 11.89
N ASP A 45 -23.25 9.55 12.42
CA ASP A 45 -24.06 8.37 12.17
C ASP A 45 -24.38 8.22 10.68
N TRP A 46 -24.69 9.33 10.01
CA TRP A 46 -24.89 9.31 8.57
C TRP A 46 -23.61 8.92 7.83
N LEU A 47 -22.42 9.41 8.23
CA LEU A 47 -21.14 9.02 7.61
C LEU A 47 -20.86 7.53 7.80
N LEU A 48 -20.97 7.03 9.03
CA LEU A 48 -20.81 5.61 9.34
C LEU A 48 -21.78 4.77 8.53
N GLN A 49 -23.01 5.23 8.32
CA GLN A 49 -24.01 4.51 7.55
C GLN A 49 -23.88 4.68 6.03
N ASN A 50 -23.12 5.63 5.49
CA ASN A 50 -23.08 5.83 4.03
C ASN A 50 -21.67 5.65 3.44
N HIS A 51 -20.65 5.73 4.28
CA HIS A 51 -19.23 5.70 3.92
C HIS A 51 -18.42 4.85 4.91
N THR A 52 -19.01 3.76 5.44
CA THR A 52 -18.42 2.90 6.49
C THR A 52 -16.98 2.53 6.21
N GLU A 53 -16.71 1.96 5.03
CA GLU A 53 -15.36 1.52 4.65
C GLU A 53 -14.34 2.67 4.73
N LEU A 54 -14.71 3.88 4.30
CA LEU A 54 -13.83 5.05 4.37
C LEU A 54 -13.64 5.50 5.82
N CYS A 55 -14.71 5.49 6.62
CA CYS A 55 -14.67 5.83 8.05
C CYS A 55 -13.84 4.84 8.87
N LEU A 56 -13.77 3.57 8.46
CA LEU A 56 -13.07 2.52 9.19
C LEU A 56 -11.57 2.38 8.84
N ARG A 57 -11.06 3.13 7.86
CA ARG A 57 -9.65 3.02 7.50
C ARG A 57 -8.75 3.44 8.66
N VAL A 58 -7.80 2.58 9.01
CA VAL A 58 -6.74 2.87 9.99
C VAL A 58 -5.76 3.83 9.35
N ASN A 59 -5.77 5.09 9.82
CA ASN A 59 -5.20 6.20 9.04
C ASN A 59 -4.04 6.89 9.73
N HIS A 60 -3.17 7.41 8.87
CA HIS A 60 -2.00 8.17 9.24
C HIS A 60 -1.88 9.50 8.42
N HIS A 61 -2.82 9.85 7.52
CA HIS A 61 -2.63 10.96 6.56
C HIS A 61 -3.89 11.80 6.22
N LEU A 62 -3.70 12.89 5.46
CA LEU A 62 -4.77 13.78 4.94
C LEU A 62 -5.53 13.18 3.75
N PHE A 63 -4.98 12.13 3.12
CA PHE A 63 -5.54 11.51 1.93
C PHE A 63 -6.91 10.90 2.21
N GLU A 64 -7.09 10.29 3.38
CA GLU A 64 -8.32 9.61 3.73
C GLU A 64 -9.45 10.59 4.06
N TYR A 65 -9.12 11.76 4.61
CA TYR A 65 -10.07 12.86 4.70
C TYR A 65 -10.48 13.37 3.31
N ASP A 66 -9.56 13.45 2.34
CA ASP A 66 -9.90 13.81 0.95
C ASP A 66 -10.81 12.75 0.31
N ASP A 67 -10.46 11.47 0.42
CA ASP A 67 -11.27 10.37 -0.10
C ASP A 67 -12.69 10.39 0.48
N LEU A 68 -12.82 10.56 1.80
CA LEU A 68 -14.10 10.68 2.48
C LEU A 68 -14.87 11.92 2.00
N ALA A 69 -14.26 13.10 2.04
CA ALA A 69 -14.90 14.35 1.63
C ALA A 69 -15.34 14.33 0.15
N ARG A 70 -14.52 13.73 -0.73
CA ARG A 70 -14.85 13.51 -2.14
C ARG A 70 -16.01 12.56 -2.31
N SER A 71 -16.02 11.44 -1.59
CA SER A 71 -17.13 10.49 -1.64
C SER A 71 -18.44 11.16 -1.19
N VAL A 72 -18.40 11.89 -0.07
CA VAL A 72 -19.53 12.66 0.48
C VAL A 72 -20.02 13.73 -0.51
N PHE A 73 -19.10 14.44 -1.17
CA PHE A 73 -19.45 15.47 -2.14
C PHE A 73 -19.98 14.89 -3.47
N PHE A 74 -19.22 14.01 -4.12
CA PHE A 74 -19.53 13.55 -5.47
C PHE A 74 -20.61 12.49 -5.51
N LYS A 75 -20.58 11.52 -4.59
CA LYS A 75 -21.55 10.41 -4.56
C LYS A 75 -22.82 10.80 -3.82
N SER A 76 -22.70 11.43 -2.66
CA SER A 76 -23.86 11.75 -1.81
C SER A 76 -24.38 13.18 -1.94
N LYS A 77 -23.72 14.03 -2.73
CA LYS A 77 -24.10 15.45 -2.96
C LYS A 77 -24.20 16.29 -1.68
N LYS A 78 -23.58 15.87 -0.58
CA LYS A 78 -23.61 16.58 0.72
C LYS A 78 -22.46 17.58 0.82
N ARG A 79 -22.57 18.69 0.09
CA ARG A 79 -21.53 19.74 0.05
C ARG A 79 -21.17 20.31 1.43
N GLY A 80 -22.16 20.57 2.29
CA GLY A 80 -21.92 21.12 3.64
C GLY A 80 -21.06 20.20 4.50
N LEU A 81 -21.37 18.90 4.49
CA LEU A 81 -20.61 17.90 5.25
C LEU A 81 -19.19 17.71 4.70
N ALA A 82 -19.03 17.68 3.37
CA ALA A 82 -17.70 17.65 2.74
C ALA A 82 -16.85 18.87 3.14
N VAL A 83 -17.45 20.06 3.25
CA VAL A 83 -16.76 21.26 3.77
C VAL A 83 -16.30 21.06 5.21
N LYS A 84 -17.14 20.50 6.09
CA LYS A 84 -16.77 20.20 7.48
C LYS A 84 -15.60 19.21 7.56
N ILE A 85 -15.64 18.11 6.78
CA ILE A 85 -14.56 17.12 6.74
C ILE A 85 -13.23 17.76 6.31
N TYR A 86 -13.24 18.59 5.26
CA TYR A 86 -12.03 19.31 4.85
C TYR A 86 -11.56 20.35 5.88
N LYS A 87 -12.46 20.94 6.67
CA LYS A 87 -12.08 21.83 7.78
C LYS A 87 -11.41 21.07 8.92
N ILE A 88 -11.89 19.86 9.24
CA ILE A 88 -11.23 18.95 10.18
C ILE A 88 -9.84 18.57 9.65
N ALA A 89 -9.74 18.17 8.37
CA ALA A 89 -8.45 17.90 7.74
C ALA A 89 -7.50 19.12 7.83
N GLN A 90 -8.02 20.32 7.59
CA GLN A 90 -7.25 21.57 7.68
C GLN A 90 -6.64 21.81 9.06
N SER A 91 -7.34 21.49 10.15
CA SER A 91 -6.81 21.70 11.50
C SER A 91 -5.60 20.83 11.84
N PHE A 92 -5.37 19.76 11.06
CA PHE A 92 -4.21 18.89 11.21
C PHE A 92 -3.04 19.24 10.28
N CYS A 93 -3.18 20.24 9.42
CA CYS A 93 -2.08 20.69 8.56
C CYS A 93 -0.93 21.30 9.38
N LYS A 94 0.29 20.75 9.26
CA LYS A 94 1.50 21.14 10.01
C LYS A 94 2.59 21.78 9.15
N SER A 95 2.40 21.78 7.83
CA SER A 95 3.40 22.24 6.86
C SER A 95 2.76 22.86 5.61
N GLY A 96 3.56 23.60 4.85
CA GLY A 96 3.14 24.09 3.53
C GLY A 96 2.75 22.98 2.54
N ILE A 97 3.29 21.77 2.72
CA ILE A 97 2.93 20.58 1.94
C ILE A 97 1.47 20.21 2.18
N ASP A 98 1.07 20.14 3.46
CA ASP A 98 -0.30 19.79 3.87
C ASP A 98 -1.32 20.78 3.29
N TYR A 99 -1.04 22.08 3.43
CA TYR A 99 -1.92 23.12 2.92
C TYR A 99 -2.02 23.12 1.39
N ALA A 100 -0.92 22.86 0.69
CA ALA A 100 -0.90 22.76 -0.76
C ALA A 100 -1.67 21.53 -1.27
N PHE A 101 -1.53 20.38 -0.61
CA PHE A 101 -2.34 19.19 -0.88
C PHE A 101 -3.82 19.47 -0.69
N LEU A 102 -4.19 20.01 0.47
CA LEU A 102 -5.57 20.28 0.81
C LEU A 102 -6.20 21.28 -0.17
N ALA A 103 -5.43 22.28 -0.63
CA ALA A 103 -5.90 23.24 -1.61
C ALA A 103 -6.27 22.61 -2.96
N ILE A 104 -5.49 21.66 -3.46
CA ILE A 104 -5.82 20.99 -4.72
C ILE A 104 -6.98 20.02 -4.57
N ALA A 105 -7.06 19.30 -3.44
CA ALA A 105 -8.21 18.47 -3.06
C ALA A 105 -9.51 19.28 -3.06
N ILE A 106 -9.53 20.37 -2.30
CA ILE A 106 -10.68 21.29 -2.21
C ILE A 106 -11.00 21.94 -3.56
N HIS A 107 -10.00 22.30 -4.36
CA HIS A 107 -10.24 22.85 -5.69
C HIS A 107 -10.94 21.85 -6.60
N LYS A 108 -10.45 20.60 -6.66
CA LYS A 108 -11.00 19.55 -7.52
C LYS A 108 -12.42 19.17 -7.12
N SER A 109 -12.69 19.14 -5.83
CA SER A 109 -13.99 18.76 -5.28
C SER A 109 -14.95 19.93 -5.23
N LEU A 110 -14.64 20.93 -4.42
CA LEU A 110 -15.58 21.99 -4.04
C LEU A 110 -15.50 23.22 -4.94
N ARG A 111 -14.45 23.37 -5.77
CA ARG A 111 -14.16 24.57 -6.57
C ARG A 111 -14.10 25.85 -5.71
N ALA A 112 -13.72 25.73 -4.44
CA ALA A 112 -13.75 26.81 -3.45
C ALA A 112 -12.53 27.75 -3.56
N LYS A 113 -12.48 28.55 -4.64
CA LYS A 113 -11.32 29.41 -4.97
C LYS A 113 -10.89 30.35 -3.83
N LYS A 114 -11.83 30.91 -3.06
CA LYS A 114 -11.52 31.78 -1.91
C LYS A 114 -10.76 31.02 -0.83
N TRP A 115 -11.22 29.83 -0.48
CA TRP A 115 -10.57 28.97 0.50
C TRP A 115 -9.19 28.52 0.03
N CYS A 116 -9.02 28.17 -1.25
CA CYS A 116 -7.69 27.85 -1.78
C CYS A 116 -6.70 29.03 -1.67
N LYS A 117 -7.15 30.30 -1.73
CA LYS A 117 -6.28 31.47 -1.49
C LYS A 117 -5.87 31.60 -0.02
N GLU A 118 -6.77 31.28 0.91
CA GLU A 118 -6.45 31.25 2.34
C GLU A 118 -5.41 30.15 2.62
N LEU A 119 -5.56 28.98 2.01
CA LEU A 119 -4.59 27.89 2.11
C LEU A 119 -3.23 28.24 1.49
N LEU A 120 -3.19 29.04 0.41
CA LEU A 120 -1.94 29.56 -0.12
C LEU A 120 -1.20 30.40 0.91
N ALA A 121 -1.89 31.35 1.56
CA ALA A 121 -1.27 32.19 2.59
C ALA A 121 -0.76 31.36 3.79
N MET A 122 -1.52 30.35 4.20
CA MET A 122 -1.07 29.41 5.24
C MET A 122 0.15 28.59 4.79
N ALA A 123 0.18 28.13 3.53
CA ALA A 123 1.31 27.40 2.99
C ALA A 123 2.58 28.27 2.94
N GLU A 124 2.46 29.52 2.48
CA GLU A 124 3.55 30.50 2.43
C GLU A 124 4.17 30.74 3.81
N ASN A 125 3.35 30.81 4.86
CA ASN A 125 3.80 30.99 6.24
C ASN A 125 4.41 29.71 6.87
N ASN A 126 4.32 28.55 6.21
CA ASN A 126 4.75 27.26 6.73
C ASN A 126 5.74 26.53 5.79
N ILE A 127 6.52 27.28 5.02
CA ILE A 127 7.59 26.73 4.17
C ILE A 127 8.78 26.35 5.06
N LYS A 128 9.11 25.06 5.11
CA LYS A 128 10.22 24.52 5.92
C LYS A 128 11.39 24.02 5.08
N ASP A 129 11.12 23.56 3.86
CA ASP A 129 12.09 22.92 2.99
C ASP A 129 11.70 23.06 1.50
N GLY A 130 12.53 22.48 0.62
CA GLY A 130 12.28 22.46 -0.81
C GLY A 130 11.04 21.65 -1.21
N LEU A 131 10.62 20.65 -0.43
CA LEU A 131 9.40 19.89 -0.72
C LEU A 131 8.15 20.77 -0.57
N CYS A 132 8.14 21.68 0.40
CA CYS A 132 7.08 22.68 0.52
C CYS A 132 6.95 23.50 -0.78
N LEU A 133 8.08 23.98 -1.33
CA LEU A 133 8.10 24.77 -2.56
C LEU A 133 7.63 23.98 -3.79
N ILE A 134 8.05 22.71 -3.91
CA ILE A 134 7.58 21.82 -4.98
C ILE A 134 6.06 21.64 -4.88
N ASN A 135 5.53 21.36 -3.68
CA ASN A 135 4.10 21.17 -3.48
C ASN A 135 3.29 22.46 -3.71
N MET A 136 3.87 23.64 -3.47
CA MET A 136 3.23 24.92 -3.78
C MET A 136 2.93 25.10 -5.28
N LEU A 137 3.57 24.34 -6.17
CA LEU A 137 3.19 24.29 -7.59
C LEU A 137 1.73 23.86 -7.81
N ASN A 138 1.12 23.16 -6.85
CA ASN A 138 -0.32 22.86 -6.87
C ASN A 138 -1.16 24.14 -6.92
N PHE A 139 -0.74 25.24 -6.29
CA PHE A 139 -1.45 26.53 -6.38
C PHE A 139 -1.37 27.15 -7.78
N ILE A 140 -0.29 26.88 -8.52
CA ILE A 140 -0.16 27.29 -9.92
C ILE A 140 -1.12 26.49 -10.79
N GLU A 141 -1.15 25.16 -10.63
CA GLU A 141 -2.04 24.26 -11.38
C GLU A 141 -3.51 24.68 -11.24
N ILE A 142 -3.96 24.97 -10.01
CA ILE A 142 -5.34 25.39 -9.74
C ILE A 142 -5.60 26.89 -10.00
N LYS A 143 -4.62 27.61 -10.57
CA LYS A 143 -4.68 29.03 -10.93
C LYS A 143 -5.03 29.95 -9.75
N VAL A 144 -4.58 29.58 -8.55
CA VAL A 144 -4.63 30.43 -7.34
C VAL A 144 -3.38 31.31 -7.28
N LEU A 145 -2.21 30.72 -7.58
CA LEU A 145 -0.96 31.42 -7.80
C LEU A 145 -0.74 31.59 -9.31
N CYS A 146 -0.97 32.78 -9.86
CA CYS A 146 -0.93 32.99 -11.31
C CYS A 146 -0.29 34.34 -11.71
N GLY A 147 -0.01 34.51 -13.00
CA GLY A 147 0.52 35.76 -13.56
C GLY A 147 1.88 36.13 -12.97
N GLN A 148 2.09 37.42 -12.69
CA GLN A 148 3.37 37.91 -12.15
C GLN A 148 3.70 37.31 -10.78
N LYS A 149 2.70 37.03 -9.93
CA LYS A 149 2.92 36.40 -8.63
C LYS A 149 3.55 35.01 -8.76
N ALA A 150 3.03 34.19 -9.69
CA ALA A 150 3.62 32.88 -9.99
C ALA A 150 5.05 33.01 -10.52
N LYS A 151 5.30 33.96 -11.44
CA LYS A 151 6.66 34.21 -11.95
C LYS A 151 7.63 34.62 -10.85
N ASN A 152 7.22 35.51 -9.94
CA ASN A 152 8.04 35.93 -8.81
C ASN A 152 8.34 34.76 -7.86
N PHE A 153 7.33 33.95 -7.53
CA PHE A 153 7.51 32.74 -6.74
C PHE A 153 8.55 31.78 -7.37
N LEU A 154 8.39 31.48 -8.67
CA LEU A 154 9.32 30.61 -9.39
C LEU A 154 10.72 31.19 -9.49
N GLN A 155 10.84 32.51 -9.70
CA GLN A 155 12.14 33.19 -9.70
C GLN A 155 12.82 33.10 -8.34
N ASN A 156 12.08 33.32 -7.24
CA ASN A 156 12.61 33.21 -5.88
C ASN A 156 13.08 31.78 -5.56
N ALA A 157 12.28 30.77 -5.90
CA ALA A 157 12.67 29.37 -5.75
C ALA A 157 13.87 29.00 -6.64
N LEU A 158 13.96 29.58 -7.84
CA LEU A 158 15.07 29.35 -8.75
C LEU A 158 16.37 29.97 -8.25
N ILE A 159 16.37 31.14 -7.58
CA ILE A 159 17.60 31.78 -7.11
C ILE A 159 18.10 31.22 -5.78
N ALA A 160 17.23 30.62 -4.95
CA ALA A 160 17.61 29.95 -3.71
C ALA A 160 18.77 28.98 -3.95
N THR A 161 19.83 29.02 -3.13
CA THR A 161 21.09 28.31 -3.41
C THR A 161 21.27 27.01 -2.64
N ASP A 162 20.49 26.81 -1.58
CA ASP A 162 20.78 25.83 -0.55
C ASP A 162 20.25 24.44 -0.89
N PHE A 163 19.46 24.34 -1.97
CA PHE A 163 18.91 23.08 -2.44
C PHE A 163 19.90 22.25 -3.28
N LYS A 164 19.74 20.93 -3.20
CA LYS A 164 20.47 19.94 -4.01
C LYS A 164 19.94 19.90 -5.45
N ALA A 165 20.67 19.23 -6.34
CA ALA A 165 20.29 19.08 -7.75
C ALA A 165 18.89 18.44 -7.94
N ASP A 166 18.51 17.48 -7.09
CA ASP A 166 17.20 16.80 -7.15
C ASP A 166 16.02 17.76 -7.09
N PHE A 167 16.07 18.72 -6.17
CA PHE A 167 15.02 19.73 -6.02
C PHE A 167 14.78 20.51 -7.33
N TYR A 168 15.84 20.93 -8.01
CA TYR A 168 15.69 21.68 -9.25
C TYR A 168 15.20 20.79 -10.39
N LEU A 169 15.60 19.51 -10.43
CA LEU A 169 15.04 18.56 -11.40
C LEU A 169 13.54 18.35 -11.16
N ASP A 170 13.13 18.13 -9.91
CA ASP A 170 11.72 17.96 -9.55
C ASP A 170 10.89 19.19 -9.93
N MET A 171 11.34 20.40 -9.57
CA MET A 171 10.70 21.66 -9.99
C MET A 171 10.57 21.75 -11.51
N ALA A 172 11.62 21.39 -12.26
CA ALA A 172 11.61 21.42 -13.72
C ALA A 172 10.58 20.45 -14.31
N LEU A 173 10.58 19.21 -13.85
CA LEU A 173 9.67 18.16 -14.31
C LEU A 173 8.23 18.52 -13.98
N GLU A 174 7.97 19.03 -12.79
CA GLU A 174 6.61 19.39 -12.38
C GLU A 174 6.08 20.59 -13.15
N LEU A 175 6.89 21.63 -13.38
CA LEU A 175 6.51 22.75 -14.25
C LEU A 175 6.24 22.30 -15.69
N LYS A 176 6.99 21.31 -16.19
CA LYS A 176 6.74 20.74 -17.52
C LYS A 176 5.37 20.07 -17.60
N GLN A 177 4.95 19.41 -16.52
CA GLN A 177 3.63 18.80 -16.42
C GLN A 177 2.51 19.86 -16.29
N ILE A 178 2.73 20.96 -15.56
CA ILE A 178 1.76 22.07 -15.47
C ILE A 178 1.51 22.67 -16.85
N GLY A 179 2.59 22.85 -17.62
CA GLY A 179 2.57 23.60 -18.88
C GLY A 179 2.47 25.11 -18.66
N GLY A 180 2.75 25.89 -19.70
CA GLY A 180 2.69 27.36 -19.66
C GLY A 180 3.86 28.04 -18.94
N PHE A 181 4.81 27.27 -18.38
CA PHE A 181 6.02 27.75 -17.71
C PHE A 181 7.29 27.08 -18.28
N ASP A 182 7.31 26.75 -19.57
CA ASP A 182 8.42 26.03 -20.22
C ASP A 182 9.78 26.71 -20.02
N GLU A 183 9.81 28.05 -20.05
CA GLU A 183 11.03 28.82 -19.81
C GLU A 183 11.58 28.61 -18.39
N PHE A 184 10.71 28.61 -17.37
CA PHE A 184 11.11 28.32 -16.00
C PHE A 184 11.50 26.85 -15.85
N ALA A 185 10.74 25.91 -16.44
CA ALA A 185 11.09 24.49 -16.42
C ALA A 185 12.51 24.25 -16.95
N TYR A 186 12.84 24.87 -18.08
CA TYR A 186 14.20 24.82 -18.64
C TYR A 186 15.25 25.46 -17.72
N LYS A 187 14.96 26.64 -17.14
CA LYS A 187 15.88 27.31 -16.19
C LYS A 187 16.17 26.46 -14.94
N PHE A 188 15.14 25.84 -14.37
CA PHE A 188 15.30 24.90 -13.25
C PHE A 188 16.15 23.69 -13.65
N TYR A 189 15.89 23.10 -14.82
CA TYR A 189 16.71 21.99 -15.33
C TYR A 189 18.17 22.40 -15.54
N LYS A 190 18.42 23.58 -16.12
CA LYS A 190 19.79 24.10 -16.29
C LYS A 190 20.50 24.25 -14.94
N LYS A 191 19.81 24.81 -13.94
CA LYS A 191 20.35 24.94 -12.57
C LYS A 191 20.62 23.59 -11.91
N CYS A 192 19.81 22.55 -12.20
CA CYS A 192 20.08 21.18 -11.77
C CYS A 192 21.44 20.69 -12.30
N ILE A 193 21.69 20.85 -13.61
CA ILE A 193 22.93 20.44 -14.26
C ILE A 193 24.13 21.25 -13.75
N GLU A 194 23.96 22.55 -13.50
CA GLU A 194 24.98 23.41 -12.88
C GLU A 194 25.35 22.94 -11.47
N LYS A 195 24.39 22.43 -10.70
CA LYS A 195 24.62 21.90 -9.35
C LYS A 195 25.28 20.53 -9.35
N ASN A 196 24.87 19.64 -10.25
CA ASN A 196 25.45 18.31 -10.36
C ASN A 196 25.25 17.76 -11.78
N LYS A 197 26.36 17.55 -12.51
CA LYS A 197 26.35 16.98 -13.86
C LYS A 197 26.41 15.44 -13.85
N HIS A 198 25.63 14.81 -12.98
CA HIS A 198 25.51 13.36 -12.90
C HIS A 198 24.72 12.78 -14.09
N ASP A 199 25.09 11.60 -14.58
CA ASP A 199 24.44 10.94 -15.73
C ASP A 199 22.93 10.76 -15.54
N PHE A 200 22.50 10.54 -14.30
CA PHE A 200 21.09 10.51 -13.93
C PHE A 200 20.33 11.77 -14.38
N TYR A 201 20.85 12.98 -14.10
CA TYR A 201 20.20 14.24 -14.47
C TYR A 201 20.29 14.49 -15.99
N LEU A 202 21.44 14.15 -16.59
CA LEU A 202 21.63 14.24 -18.04
C LEU A 202 20.62 13.37 -18.82
N SER A 203 20.18 12.24 -18.24
CA SER A 203 19.17 11.38 -18.87
C SER A 203 17.84 12.10 -19.15
N TYR A 204 17.55 13.20 -18.43
CA TYR A 204 16.37 14.04 -18.62
C TYR A 204 16.55 15.19 -19.62
N ALA A 205 17.74 15.40 -20.19
CA ALA A 205 18.02 16.56 -21.06
C ALA A 205 17.06 16.69 -22.23
N HIS A 206 16.72 15.56 -22.88
CA HIS A 206 15.80 15.53 -24.01
C HIS A 206 14.36 16.01 -23.66
N VAL A 207 14.01 16.07 -22.37
CA VAL A 207 12.71 16.61 -21.92
C VAL A 207 12.66 18.14 -22.03
N PHE A 208 13.81 18.79 -21.82
CA PHE A 208 13.89 20.25 -21.69
C PHE A 208 14.63 20.93 -22.85
N ILE A 209 15.57 20.24 -23.47
CA ILE A 209 16.44 20.76 -24.52
C ILE A 209 15.99 20.20 -25.87
N LYS A 210 15.58 21.10 -26.76
CA LYS A 210 15.29 20.76 -28.17
C LYS A 210 16.49 20.99 -29.08
N ASP A 211 17.39 21.90 -28.70
CA ASP A 211 18.54 22.22 -29.52
C ASP A 211 19.57 21.09 -29.50
N LYS A 212 19.94 20.60 -30.69
CA LYS A 212 20.89 19.49 -30.84
C LYS A 212 22.32 19.91 -30.49
N GLY A 213 22.65 21.19 -30.68
CA GLY A 213 23.96 21.74 -30.32
C GLY A 213 24.17 21.73 -28.80
N GLU A 214 23.15 22.14 -28.06
CA GLU A 214 23.14 22.13 -26.59
C GLU A 214 23.20 20.70 -26.02
N LEU A 215 22.43 19.76 -26.59
CA LEU A 215 22.53 18.34 -26.21
C LEU A 215 23.94 17.77 -26.46
N LYS A 216 24.56 18.15 -27.58
CA LYS A 216 25.93 17.76 -27.92
C LYS A 216 26.94 18.38 -26.95
N ALA A 217 26.77 19.64 -26.55
CA ALA A 217 27.61 20.30 -25.56
C ALA A 217 27.51 19.63 -24.16
N LEU A 218 26.37 19.01 -23.86
CA LEU A 218 26.19 18.19 -22.66
C LEU A 218 26.74 16.76 -22.78
N GLY A 219 27.24 16.35 -23.95
CA GLY A 219 27.79 15.00 -24.19
C GLY A 219 26.74 13.93 -24.49
N ILE A 220 25.49 14.31 -24.77
CA ILE A 220 24.36 13.38 -24.92
C ILE A 220 24.26 12.94 -26.38
N LYS A 221 24.47 11.64 -26.61
CA LYS A 221 24.33 11.02 -27.95
C LYS A 221 22.84 10.91 -28.34
N PRO A 222 22.48 11.04 -29.62
CA PRO A 222 21.12 10.84 -30.08
C PRO A 222 20.63 9.42 -29.77
N LYS A 223 19.44 9.27 -29.18
CA LYS A 223 18.82 7.98 -28.82
C LYS A 223 18.79 6.99 -29.99
N GLN A 224 19.58 5.92 -29.92
CA GLN A 224 19.33 4.68 -30.68
C GLN A 224 18.36 3.79 -29.87
N LYS A 225 17.46 3.08 -30.56
CA LYS A 225 16.56 2.10 -29.93
C LYS A 225 17.38 0.90 -29.46
N GLU A 226 17.44 0.65 -28.15
CA GLU A 226 18.02 -0.58 -27.61
C GLU A 226 17.11 -1.79 -27.88
N PRO A 227 17.64 -2.93 -28.36
CA PRO A 227 16.91 -4.18 -28.37
C PRO A 227 16.83 -4.77 -26.95
N LYS A 228 15.70 -5.43 -26.67
CA LYS A 228 15.44 -6.13 -25.41
C LYS A 228 16.48 -7.24 -25.20
N ARG A 229 17.07 -7.24 -24.01
CA ARG A 229 17.97 -8.28 -23.49
C ARG A 229 17.21 -9.61 -23.43
N VAL A 230 17.66 -10.59 -24.22
CA VAL A 230 17.20 -11.99 -24.12
C VAL A 230 17.93 -12.61 -22.92
N VAL A 231 17.17 -13.20 -21.99
CA VAL A 231 17.69 -13.94 -20.85
C VAL A 231 18.33 -15.23 -21.36
N ALA A 232 19.56 -15.51 -20.93
CA ALA A 232 20.32 -16.69 -21.30
C ALA A 232 19.58 -17.99 -20.92
N SER A 233 19.61 -18.98 -21.82
CA SER A 233 19.10 -20.33 -21.61
C SER A 233 19.85 -21.04 -20.47
N LYS A 234 19.13 -21.59 -19.49
CA LYS A 234 19.69 -22.57 -18.52
C LYS A 234 20.22 -23.80 -19.29
N GLU A 235 21.33 -24.40 -18.83
CA GLU A 235 21.86 -25.66 -19.36
C GLU A 235 20.88 -26.82 -19.09
N HIS A 236 20.65 -27.67 -20.08
CA HIS A 236 19.73 -28.81 -20.02
C HIS A 236 20.38 -29.98 -19.26
N LYS A 237 19.78 -30.41 -18.13
CA LYS A 237 20.22 -31.58 -17.33
C LYS A 237 19.45 -32.84 -17.74
N SER A 238 20.11 -34.00 -17.72
CA SER A 238 19.50 -35.30 -18.00
C SER A 238 18.73 -35.86 -16.79
N LYS A 239 17.81 -36.81 -17.03
CA LYS A 239 17.02 -37.46 -15.97
C LYS A 239 17.90 -38.13 -14.90
N ASP A 240 18.98 -38.79 -15.30
CA ASP A 240 19.86 -39.53 -14.38
C ASP A 240 20.67 -38.60 -13.47
N GLU A 241 21.06 -37.43 -13.98
CA GLU A 241 21.74 -36.39 -13.19
C GLU A 241 20.84 -35.87 -12.07
N TYR A 242 19.58 -35.56 -12.40
CA TYR A 242 18.59 -35.16 -11.41
C TYR A 242 18.31 -36.27 -10.37
N LEU A 243 18.18 -37.53 -10.80
CA LEU A 243 18.00 -38.64 -9.87
C LEU A 243 19.22 -38.85 -8.97
N SER A 244 20.43 -38.52 -9.42
CA SER A 244 21.62 -38.51 -8.57
C SER A 244 21.56 -37.39 -7.55
N GLU A 245 21.21 -36.18 -7.98
CA GLU A 245 21.09 -35.00 -7.11
C GLU A 245 20.05 -35.21 -5.99
N LEU A 246 18.92 -35.85 -6.30
CA LEU A 246 17.91 -36.24 -5.31
C LEU A 246 18.45 -37.25 -4.28
N ARG A 247 19.28 -38.21 -4.70
CA ARG A 247 19.88 -39.21 -3.78
C ARG A 247 20.91 -38.59 -2.83
N ASP A 248 21.65 -37.59 -3.32
CA ASP A 248 22.68 -36.91 -2.55
C ASP A 248 22.12 -35.81 -1.64
N THR A 249 20.87 -35.41 -1.86
CA THR A 249 20.18 -34.40 -1.07
C THR A 249 19.46 -35.00 0.13
N SER A 250 19.69 -34.42 1.30
CA SER A 250 19.02 -34.79 2.56
C SER A 250 18.25 -33.62 3.22
N ASP A 251 18.27 -32.45 2.57
CA ASP A 251 17.57 -31.25 2.99
C ASP A 251 16.22 -31.16 2.26
N PHE A 252 15.16 -30.88 3.01
CA PHE A 252 13.79 -30.82 2.47
C PHE A 252 13.66 -29.81 1.32
N TYR A 253 14.07 -28.55 1.53
CA TYR A 253 13.88 -27.50 0.54
C TYR A 253 14.70 -27.75 -0.71
N LYS A 254 15.96 -28.16 -0.54
CA LYS A 254 16.80 -28.53 -1.70
C LYS A 254 16.22 -29.70 -2.48
N PHE A 255 15.63 -30.69 -1.81
CA PHE A 255 15.02 -31.83 -2.49
C PHE A 255 13.85 -31.39 -3.38
N TYR A 256 12.99 -30.50 -2.88
CA TYR A 256 11.87 -29.97 -3.68
C TYR A 256 12.29 -28.95 -4.73
N ASP A 257 13.33 -28.15 -4.50
CA ASP A 257 13.89 -27.27 -5.54
C ASP A 257 14.35 -28.09 -6.76
N VAL A 258 15.01 -29.22 -6.51
CA VAL A 258 15.44 -30.16 -7.57
C VAL A 258 14.24 -30.75 -8.30
N LEU A 259 13.18 -31.13 -7.57
CA LEU A 259 11.95 -31.65 -8.16
C LEU A 259 11.19 -30.60 -8.99
N ASP A 260 11.16 -29.35 -8.55
CA ASP A 260 10.56 -28.23 -9.27
C ASP A 260 11.32 -27.98 -10.59
N ASP A 261 12.65 -27.96 -10.55
CA ASP A 261 13.49 -27.87 -11.76
C ASP A 261 13.24 -29.06 -12.71
N MET A 262 13.14 -30.28 -12.18
CA MET A 262 12.79 -31.47 -12.98
C MET A 262 11.40 -31.34 -13.63
N ALA A 263 10.42 -30.81 -12.91
CA ALA A 263 9.06 -30.64 -13.39
C ALA A 263 8.96 -29.53 -14.46
N GLU A 264 9.81 -28.50 -14.37
CA GLU A 264 9.98 -27.48 -15.40
C GLU A 264 10.59 -28.08 -16.67
N GLU A 265 11.63 -28.90 -16.52
CA GLU A 265 12.41 -29.45 -17.64
C GLU A 265 11.69 -30.59 -18.38
N PHE A 266 11.16 -31.57 -17.66
CA PHE A 266 10.53 -32.76 -18.25
C PHE A 266 9.01 -32.66 -18.37
N GLY A 267 8.45 -31.53 -17.91
CA GLY A 267 7.02 -31.39 -17.68
C GLY A 267 6.55 -32.19 -16.47
N LYS A 268 5.37 -31.86 -15.97
CA LYS A 268 4.77 -32.37 -14.72
C LYS A 268 4.25 -33.81 -14.85
N GLN A 269 5.16 -34.73 -15.15
CA GLN A 269 4.87 -36.13 -15.42
C GLN A 269 4.56 -36.92 -14.14
N ARG A 270 3.75 -37.98 -14.25
CA ARG A 270 3.29 -38.76 -13.09
C ARG A 270 4.42 -39.43 -12.30
N TRP A 271 5.52 -39.80 -12.94
CA TRP A 271 6.66 -40.39 -12.22
C TRP A 271 7.40 -39.36 -11.36
N ILE A 272 7.35 -38.06 -11.70
CA ILE A 272 7.90 -37.00 -10.85
C ILE A 272 7.02 -36.86 -9.60
N LEU A 273 5.69 -36.95 -9.74
CA LEU A 273 4.78 -36.95 -8.59
C LEU A 273 5.10 -38.07 -7.59
N GLU A 274 5.53 -39.25 -8.04
CA GLU A 274 5.96 -40.31 -7.11
C GLU A 274 7.23 -39.90 -6.34
N LEU A 275 8.17 -39.18 -6.97
CA LEU A 275 9.35 -38.63 -6.29
C LEU A 275 9.00 -37.55 -5.27
N TYR A 276 7.97 -36.72 -5.52
CA TYR A 276 7.42 -35.81 -4.51
C TYR A 276 6.93 -36.57 -3.27
N LYS A 277 6.43 -37.81 -3.42
CA LYS A 277 6.03 -38.64 -2.27
C LYS A 277 7.22 -39.23 -1.55
N ASP A 278 8.24 -39.66 -2.27
CA ASP A 278 9.47 -40.18 -1.67
C ASP A 278 10.15 -39.12 -0.80
N GLY A 279 10.05 -37.84 -1.19
CA GLY A 279 10.51 -36.69 -0.41
C GLY A 279 9.77 -36.48 0.91
N GLU A 280 8.67 -37.18 1.18
CA GLU A 280 7.92 -37.08 2.44
C GLU A 280 8.80 -37.39 3.66
N ILE A 281 9.78 -38.29 3.52
CA ILE A 281 10.66 -38.69 4.62
C ILE A 281 11.44 -37.52 5.23
N TYR A 282 11.59 -36.41 4.49
CA TYR A 282 12.28 -35.21 4.94
C TYR A 282 11.34 -34.21 5.64
N ALA A 283 10.02 -34.37 5.51
CA ALA A 283 9.01 -33.48 6.08
C ALA A 283 8.88 -33.68 7.60
N LYS A 284 9.03 -32.60 8.36
CA LYS A 284 9.02 -32.61 9.84
C LYS A 284 7.93 -31.73 10.43
N THR A 285 7.56 -30.66 9.73
CA THR A 285 6.67 -29.62 10.25
C THR A 285 5.33 -29.61 9.49
N ALA A 286 4.32 -28.98 10.09
CA ALA A 286 3.05 -28.77 9.39
C ALA A 286 3.22 -27.94 8.10
N ALA A 287 4.19 -27.02 8.07
CA ALA A 287 4.53 -26.21 6.91
C ALA A 287 5.10 -27.05 5.76
N ASP A 288 6.01 -27.98 6.06
CA ASP A 288 6.61 -28.88 5.07
C ASP A 288 5.52 -29.68 4.34
N TYR A 289 4.59 -30.28 5.10
CA TYR A 289 3.46 -31.01 4.52
C TYR A 289 2.50 -30.10 3.74
N ALA A 290 2.28 -28.86 4.17
CA ALA A 290 1.45 -27.91 3.42
C ALA A 290 2.13 -27.46 2.12
N TYR A 291 3.45 -27.30 2.11
CA TYR A 291 4.24 -26.99 0.93
C TYR A 291 4.11 -28.13 -0.09
N MET A 292 4.35 -29.37 0.34
CA MET A 292 4.13 -30.57 -0.49
C MET A 292 2.72 -30.63 -1.06
N ALA A 293 1.71 -30.40 -0.21
CA ALA A 293 0.32 -30.38 -0.64
C ALA A 293 0.04 -29.30 -1.70
N SER A 294 0.68 -28.14 -1.58
CA SER A 294 0.52 -27.02 -2.52
C SER A 294 1.08 -27.37 -3.91
N SER A 295 2.30 -27.91 -3.98
CA SER A 295 2.93 -28.34 -5.23
C SER A 295 2.12 -29.46 -5.88
N VAL A 296 1.73 -30.49 -5.12
CA VAL A 296 0.91 -31.59 -5.64
C VAL A 296 -0.46 -31.11 -6.15
N MET A 297 -1.12 -30.20 -5.42
CA MET A 297 -2.42 -29.66 -5.82
C MET A 297 -2.33 -28.74 -7.05
N TRP A 298 -1.30 -27.93 -7.19
CA TRP A 298 -1.21 -26.93 -8.26
C TRP A 298 -0.50 -27.44 -9.49
N ASP A 299 0.60 -28.15 -9.31
CA ASP A 299 1.43 -28.64 -10.41
C ASP A 299 0.82 -29.89 -11.02
N PHE A 300 0.43 -30.84 -10.17
CA PHE A 300 -0.08 -32.13 -10.63
C PHE A 300 -1.61 -32.21 -10.62
N LYS A 301 -2.29 -31.16 -10.12
CA LYS A 301 -3.76 -31.10 -10.00
C LYS A 301 -4.36 -32.25 -9.18
N ASP A 302 -3.54 -32.87 -8.31
CA ASP A 302 -3.96 -34.02 -7.52
C ASP A 302 -4.44 -33.60 -6.14
N LYS A 303 -5.75 -33.41 -6.03
CA LYS A 303 -6.40 -33.01 -4.77
C LYS A 303 -6.47 -34.14 -3.75
N ILE A 304 -6.40 -35.41 -4.18
CA ILE A 304 -6.50 -36.55 -3.27
C ILE A 304 -5.19 -36.64 -2.48
N TYR A 305 -4.05 -36.60 -3.16
CA TYR A 305 -2.75 -36.61 -2.48
C TYR A 305 -2.49 -35.34 -1.68
N ALA A 306 -2.84 -34.16 -2.21
CA ALA A 306 -2.73 -32.92 -1.44
C ALA A 306 -3.50 -33.00 -0.12
N ARG A 307 -4.69 -33.64 -0.12
CA ARG A 307 -5.48 -33.86 1.09
C ARG A 307 -4.78 -34.77 2.10
N GLU A 308 -4.06 -35.80 1.65
CA GLU A 308 -3.32 -36.71 2.54
C GLU A 308 -2.20 -35.97 3.28
N PHE A 309 -1.43 -35.14 2.56
CA PHE A 309 -0.39 -34.30 3.19
C PHE A 309 -1.00 -33.27 4.14
N LEU A 310 -2.10 -32.62 3.75
CA LEU A 310 -2.77 -31.68 4.66
C LEU A 310 -3.35 -32.37 5.90
N ALA A 311 -3.82 -33.60 5.81
CA ALA A 311 -4.24 -34.35 7.00
C ALA A 311 -3.08 -34.58 7.98
N LYS A 312 -1.86 -34.81 7.47
CA LYS A 312 -0.64 -34.90 8.29
C LYS A 312 -0.26 -33.52 8.85
N ALA A 313 -0.32 -32.46 8.04
CA ALA A 313 -0.10 -31.09 8.47
C ALA A 313 -1.02 -30.70 9.64
N VAL A 314 -2.33 -30.97 9.52
CA VAL A 314 -3.33 -30.66 10.56
C VAL A 314 -3.05 -31.42 11.86
N LYS A 315 -2.58 -32.67 11.80
CA LYS A 315 -2.20 -33.42 13.01
C LYS A 315 -1.08 -32.73 13.78
N LEU A 316 -0.11 -32.16 13.06
CA LEU A 316 1.06 -31.47 13.61
C LEU A 316 0.76 -30.04 14.09
N LEU A 317 -0.42 -29.49 13.80
CA LEU A 317 -0.83 -28.19 14.34
C LEU A 317 -1.10 -28.25 15.86
N PRO A 318 -0.80 -27.17 16.60
CA PRO A 318 -0.26 -25.88 16.11
C PRO A 318 1.28 -25.92 15.93
N ASP A 319 1.78 -25.44 14.78
CA ASP A 319 3.22 -25.23 14.56
C ASP A 319 3.53 -23.71 14.59
N PRO A 320 4.50 -23.25 15.41
CA PRO A 320 4.80 -21.83 15.57
C PRO A 320 5.25 -21.11 14.30
N ARG A 321 5.78 -21.84 13.31
CA ARG A 321 6.43 -21.22 12.14
C ARG A 321 5.40 -20.74 11.12
N GLU A 322 4.39 -21.54 10.76
CA GLU A 322 3.49 -21.18 9.64
C GLU A 322 2.08 -21.81 9.69
N THR A 323 1.42 -21.88 10.87
CA THR A 323 0.09 -22.52 10.96
C THR A 323 -0.96 -21.98 9.96
N PHE A 324 -0.94 -20.69 9.63
CA PHE A 324 -1.91 -20.14 8.67
C PHE A 324 -1.64 -20.48 7.21
N PHE A 325 -0.40 -20.85 6.85
CA PHE A 325 -0.11 -21.37 5.52
C PHE A 325 -0.89 -22.66 5.27
N VAL A 326 -0.93 -23.57 6.26
CA VAL A 326 -1.74 -24.80 6.22
C VAL A 326 -3.22 -24.47 5.96
N LEU A 327 -3.78 -23.48 6.66
CA LEU A 327 -5.17 -23.05 6.49
C LEU A 327 -5.41 -22.46 5.08
N ASP A 328 -4.48 -21.68 4.54
CA ASP A 328 -4.61 -21.13 3.19
C ASP A 328 -4.65 -22.24 2.12
N ILE A 329 -3.81 -23.27 2.25
CA ILE A 329 -3.84 -24.41 1.34
C ILE A 329 -5.13 -25.23 1.52
N LEU A 330 -5.58 -25.48 2.76
CA LEU A 330 -6.87 -26.14 3.04
C LEU A 330 -8.06 -25.39 2.44
N LYS A 331 -8.05 -24.06 2.49
CA LYS A 331 -9.09 -23.22 1.88
C LYS A 331 -9.13 -23.38 0.36
N LYS A 332 -7.96 -23.50 -0.29
CA LYS A 332 -7.86 -23.75 -1.74
C LYS A 332 -8.28 -25.17 -2.11
N LEU A 333 -7.96 -26.15 -1.27
CA LEU A 333 -8.42 -27.54 -1.46
C LEU A 333 -9.96 -27.62 -1.34
N GLY A 334 -10.54 -26.89 -0.38
CA GLY A 334 -11.97 -26.89 -0.10
C GLY A 334 -12.42 -27.98 0.88
N ASP A 335 -11.49 -28.62 1.60
CA ASP A 335 -11.83 -29.63 2.61
C ASP A 335 -12.29 -28.97 3.92
N LYS A 336 -13.61 -28.84 4.05
CA LYS A 336 -14.24 -28.22 5.22
C LYS A 336 -13.98 -29.00 6.52
N LYS A 337 -13.82 -30.32 6.46
CA LYS A 337 -13.61 -31.16 7.64
C LYS A 337 -12.20 -30.97 8.19
N LEU A 338 -11.19 -31.03 7.33
CA LEU A 338 -9.80 -30.75 7.72
C LEU A 338 -9.64 -29.31 8.21
N MET A 339 -10.30 -28.36 7.56
CA MET A 339 -10.30 -26.96 8.02
C MET A 339 -10.89 -26.80 9.42
N ALA A 340 -12.05 -27.41 9.71
CA ALA A 340 -12.66 -27.34 11.03
C ALA A 340 -11.74 -27.87 12.14
N MET A 341 -11.12 -29.04 11.91
CA MET A 341 -10.15 -29.63 12.85
C MET A 341 -8.90 -28.75 13.06
N ALA A 342 -8.42 -28.09 11.99
CA ALA A 342 -7.29 -27.17 12.07
C ALA A 342 -7.64 -25.92 12.89
N CYS A 343 -8.82 -25.34 12.67
CA CYS A 343 -9.32 -24.20 13.44
C CYS A 343 -9.54 -24.56 14.92
N GLU A 344 -10.09 -25.73 15.23
CA GLU A 344 -10.28 -26.20 16.61
C GLU A 344 -8.94 -26.29 17.37
N LYS A 345 -7.90 -26.86 16.75
CA LYS A 345 -6.55 -26.91 17.33
C LYS A 345 -5.99 -25.53 17.61
N LEU A 346 -6.21 -24.56 16.71
CA LEU A 346 -5.77 -23.18 16.88
C LEU A 346 -6.50 -22.44 18.01
N LEU A 347 -7.79 -22.72 18.20
CA LEU A 347 -8.58 -22.12 19.27
C LEU A 347 -8.14 -22.56 20.68
N ASN A 348 -7.44 -23.68 20.79
CA ASN A 348 -6.88 -24.20 22.04
C ASN A 348 -5.50 -23.60 22.39
N LEU A 349 -4.98 -22.67 21.59
CA LEU A 349 -3.75 -21.93 21.92
C LEU A 349 -3.98 -20.90 23.04
N PRO A 350 -2.92 -20.51 23.78
CA PRO A 350 -3.05 -19.48 24.82
C PRO A 350 -3.49 -18.11 24.31
N ASP A 351 -3.08 -17.74 23.09
CA ASP A 351 -3.45 -16.48 22.43
C ASP A 351 -3.86 -16.73 20.97
N PRO A 352 -5.07 -17.26 20.73
CA PRO A 352 -5.54 -17.54 19.38
C PRO A 352 -5.76 -16.24 18.61
N SER A 353 -5.32 -16.19 17.34
CA SER A 353 -5.70 -15.09 16.44
C SER A 353 -7.16 -15.22 16.00
N TYR A 354 -8.08 -15.00 16.94
CA TYR A 354 -9.52 -15.28 16.82
C TYR A 354 -10.15 -14.74 15.54
N MET A 355 -9.88 -13.49 15.16
CA MET A 355 -10.45 -12.89 13.95
C MET A 355 -9.95 -13.56 12.67
N ARG A 356 -8.67 -13.93 12.63
CA ARG A 356 -8.09 -14.67 11.50
C ARG A 356 -8.72 -16.06 11.40
N ILE A 357 -8.92 -16.75 12.52
CA ILE A 357 -9.61 -18.05 12.57
C ILE A 357 -11.06 -17.91 12.09
N ALA A 358 -11.78 -16.87 12.55
CA ALA A 358 -13.15 -16.57 12.12
C ALA A 358 -13.26 -16.46 10.59
N SER A 359 -12.26 -15.86 9.94
CA SER A 359 -12.23 -15.69 8.48
C SER A 359 -12.25 -17.03 7.70
N TYR A 360 -11.67 -18.09 8.27
CA TYR A 360 -11.69 -19.44 7.69
C TYR A 360 -12.99 -20.18 8.04
N LEU A 361 -13.48 -20.00 9.26
CA LEU A 361 -14.69 -20.67 9.75
C LEU A 361 -15.98 -20.14 9.12
N LYS A 362 -16.02 -18.90 8.62
CA LYS A 362 -17.28 -18.25 8.17
C LYS A 362 -18.14 -19.04 7.19
N ASN A 363 -17.53 -19.89 6.35
CA ASN A 363 -18.22 -20.71 5.34
C ASN A 363 -18.35 -22.20 5.73
N ILE A 364 -17.96 -22.53 6.95
CA ILE A 364 -17.84 -23.89 7.50
C ILE A 364 -18.72 -23.98 8.74
N ASP A 365 -18.45 -23.15 9.74
CA ASP A 365 -19.21 -22.99 10.96
C ASP A 365 -19.40 -21.48 11.24
N PRO A 366 -20.47 -20.88 10.71
CA PRO A 366 -20.75 -19.46 10.90
C PRO A 366 -20.97 -19.06 12.36
N ASN A 367 -21.48 -19.97 13.19
CA ASN A 367 -21.73 -19.70 14.61
C ASN A 367 -20.41 -19.60 15.37
N LEU A 368 -19.54 -20.60 15.20
CA LEU A 368 -18.21 -20.57 15.81
C LEU A 368 -17.36 -19.41 15.25
N ALA A 369 -17.49 -19.09 13.95
CA ALA A 369 -16.85 -17.91 13.37
C ALA A 369 -17.29 -16.62 14.09
N LYS A 370 -18.59 -16.47 14.37
CA LYS A 370 -19.13 -15.32 15.09
C LYS A 370 -18.62 -15.27 16.53
N GLU A 371 -18.58 -16.40 17.23
CA GLU A 371 -18.01 -16.49 18.59
C GLU A 371 -16.54 -16.08 18.63
N CYS A 372 -15.74 -16.54 17.65
CA CYS A 372 -14.35 -16.12 17.51
C CYS A 372 -14.24 -14.61 17.30
N ALA A 373 -15.05 -14.05 16.40
CA ALA A 373 -15.03 -12.62 16.13
C ALA A 373 -15.41 -11.80 17.37
N VAL A 374 -16.40 -12.23 18.17
CA VAL A 374 -16.75 -11.60 19.46
C VAL A 374 -15.55 -11.60 20.41
N LYS A 375 -14.89 -12.75 20.61
CA LYS A 375 -13.68 -12.83 21.46
C LYS A 375 -12.55 -11.93 20.98
N ALA A 376 -12.36 -11.82 19.65
CA ALA A 376 -11.38 -10.91 19.08
C ALA A 376 -11.67 -9.44 19.43
N ILE A 377 -12.95 -9.05 19.39
CA ILE A 377 -13.40 -7.70 19.74
C ILE A 377 -13.22 -7.45 21.25
N GLU A 378 -13.60 -8.41 22.11
CA GLU A 378 -13.40 -8.31 23.56
C GLU A 378 -11.92 -8.19 23.95
N ASN A 379 -11.02 -8.81 23.18
CA ASN A 379 -9.58 -8.74 23.39
C ASN A 379 -8.94 -7.47 22.84
N ALA A 380 -9.63 -6.69 22.01
CA ALA A 380 -9.11 -5.45 21.45
C ALA A 380 -9.07 -4.36 22.53
N LYS A 381 -7.88 -3.86 22.87
CA LYS A 381 -7.66 -2.92 23.98
C LYS A 381 -7.34 -1.52 23.50
N THR A 382 -6.71 -1.42 22.33
CA THR A 382 -6.34 -0.14 21.73
C THR A 382 -7.36 0.28 20.68
N ARG A 383 -7.49 1.58 20.45
CA ARG A 383 -8.38 2.12 19.41
C ARG A 383 -8.06 1.55 18.02
N THR A 384 -6.78 1.33 17.74
CA THR A 384 -6.31 0.72 16.49
C THR A 384 -6.76 -0.73 16.37
N GLU A 385 -6.66 -1.53 17.43
CA GLU A 385 -7.17 -2.91 17.44
C GLU A 385 -8.69 -2.96 17.26
N ILE A 386 -9.43 -2.07 17.93
CA ILE A 386 -10.89 -1.96 17.79
C ILE A 386 -11.26 -1.62 16.33
N LEU A 387 -10.52 -0.71 15.70
CA LEU A 387 -10.76 -0.33 14.32
C LEU A 387 -10.42 -1.45 13.33
N HIS A 388 -9.32 -2.17 13.55
CA HIS A 388 -9.01 -3.39 12.79
C HIS A 388 -10.12 -4.42 12.94
N ALA A 389 -10.61 -4.66 14.16
CA ALA A 389 -11.70 -5.61 14.40
C ALA A 389 -12.99 -5.19 13.66
N ALA A 390 -13.37 -3.91 13.70
CA ALA A 390 -14.53 -3.42 12.96
C ALA A 390 -14.36 -3.56 11.43
N THR A 391 -13.15 -3.29 10.92
CA THR A 391 -12.81 -3.47 9.49
C THR A 391 -12.91 -4.94 9.10
N ASP A 392 -12.34 -5.84 9.90
CA ASP A 392 -12.40 -7.28 9.69
C ASP A 392 -13.85 -7.78 9.73
N ILE A 393 -14.70 -7.28 10.64
CA ILE A 393 -16.14 -7.61 10.64
C ILE A 393 -16.80 -7.21 9.31
N LEU A 394 -16.55 -5.99 8.85
CA LEU A 394 -17.07 -5.51 7.58
C LEU A 394 -16.56 -6.36 6.40
N GLU A 395 -15.30 -6.79 6.41
CA GLU A 395 -14.73 -7.56 5.31
C GLU A 395 -15.14 -9.03 5.32
N ILE A 396 -15.11 -9.67 6.48
CA ILE A 396 -15.32 -11.10 6.68
C ILE A 396 -16.81 -11.42 6.59
N PHE A 397 -17.62 -10.74 7.41
CA PHE A 397 -19.05 -11.02 7.60
C PHE A 397 -19.94 -10.16 6.73
N LYS A 398 -19.42 -9.08 6.12
CA LYS A 398 -20.21 -8.08 5.39
C LYS A 398 -21.31 -7.45 6.26
N ASP A 399 -21.13 -7.51 7.58
CA ASP A 399 -22.07 -6.96 8.56
C ASP A 399 -21.64 -5.54 8.93
N LYS A 400 -22.20 -4.60 8.18
CA LYS A 400 -21.95 -3.18 8.38
C LYS A 400 -22.58 -2.64 9.67
N GLY A 401 -23.72 -3.18 10.10
CA GLY A 401 -24.35 -2.74 11.35
C GLY A 401 -23.46 -3.07 12.54
N TRP A 402 -22.95 -4.30 12.57
CA TRP A 402 -22.05 -4.75 13.62
C TRP A 402 -20.72 -3.99 13.63
N ALA A 403 -20.12 -3.73 12.46
CA ALA A 403 -18.92 -2.91 12.36
C ALA A 403 -19.11 -1.49 12.94
N ILE A 404 -20.28 -0.89 12.70
CA ILE A 404 -20.64 0.44 13.24
C ILE A 404 -20.81 0.38 14.76
N GLU A 405 -21.46 -0.65 15.29
CA GLU A 405 -21.65 -0.84 16.74
C GLU A 405 -20.31 -0.93 17.48
N ILE A 406 -19.34 -1.69 16.93
CA ILE A 406 -18.00 -1.86 17.51
C ILE A 406 -17.28 -0.51 17.62
N VAL A 407 -17.31 0.31 16.57
CA VAL A 407 -16.61 1.60 16.62
C VAL A 407 -17.36 2.65 17.45
N LYS A 408 -18.68 2.55 17.56
CA LYS A 408 -19.45 3.42 18.47
C LYS A 408 -19.04 3.15 19.91
N SER A 409 -19.14 1.90 20.36
CA SER A 409 -18.82 1.53 21.74
C SER A 409 -17.33 1.67 22.09
N GLY A 410 -16.44 1.35 21.14
CA GLY A 410 -15.01 1.27 21.41
C GLY A 410 -14.20 2.52 21.08
N ILE A 411 -14.72 3.44 20.25
CA ILE A 411 -14.00 4.65 19.84
C ILE A 411 -14.82 5.90 20.15
N ILE A 412 -16.08 5.97 19.73
CA ILE A 412 -16.87 7.21 19.78
C ILE A 412 -17.35 7.49 21.21
N ASP A 413 -17.98 6.53 21.87
CA ASP A 413 -18.51 6.71 23.23
C ASP A 413 -17.39 6.91 24.28
N GLY A 414 -16.16 6.49 23.94
CA GLY A 414 -14.96 6.75 24.74
C GLY A 414 -14.40 8.17 24.61
N VAL A 415 -14.84 8.95 23.61
CA VAL A 415 -14.45 10.37 23.45
C VAL A 415 -15.23 11.27 24.41
N ASP A 416 -16.48 10.93 24.73
CA ASP A 416 -17.33 11.71 25.63
C ASP A 416 -16.99 11.52 27.12
N GLN A 417 -16.01 10.67 27.44
CA GLN A 417 -15.55 10.37 28.80
C GLN A 417 -14.24 11.10 29.19
N ILE A 418 -13.72 11.99 28.34
CA ILE A 418 -12.52 12.82 28.57
C ILE A 418 -12.90 14.29 28.41
#